data_AF-A0A345P1P1-F1
#
_entry.id   AF-A0A345P1P1-F1
#
_cell.length_a   1.000
_cell.length_b   1.000
_cell.length_c   1.000
_cell.angle_alpha   90.00
_cell.angle_beta   90.00
_cell.angle_gamma   90.00
#
_symmetry.space_group_name_H-M   'P 1'
#
loop_
_entity.id
_entity.type
_entity.pdbx_description
1 polymer ?
#
loop_
_entity_poly.entity_id
_entity_poly.type
_entity_poly.pdbx_seq_one_letter_code
_entity_poly.pdbx_strand_id
1 'polypeptide(L)'
;MLNATGDGATNYGPETGTRMITGNVTINGNTTGTVNLRNLNITGDLTINTPNGHVTGASTLTIDGQTNIDAVSSTSFVSQATHTDGIVITDGNGASIDLSGSASSADVTVDTDGTVRLLGSFTGTVTVTKAAKLVIDEGATVSSIVVEEGATGTTIDNQGNIAELTANATVEVTGNAPEAIDGNAENISGAISVTDQSSLEAALANTNVTTIVLANDIVTNKQLLVTSEGQKIDGKGKTISAATDMTYANPNKTVLTVLNANNVEISNLTVDASNVNTPSKWDGVYAAQVYTSTGVQLSNVTLKKADAGLLVNGSAVTATNLTTSTNEFGGVEVSQGSAVTTPAELTVRGTSNHDEDVHLWTVGDNASVVDSGTQYKSAADIRSNKTGFTNYILASEDRFIPHSGPEAPKNGLKEKAVSDVTANKATFLVAGLLNDSNQQKPVPLAEAKTWIDEKYKVNFNADAIVVTDGNIKITGSVLSTEDWYKIKANGDKKIPYRITLLKDDTTAGNATAANKVIKVAMYVDGTAVLNNVDNSVVTQ
;
A
#
# COMPACT_ATOMS: atom_id res chain seq x y z
N MET A 1 19.79 22.19 -56.09
CA MET A 1 18.69 21.22 -56.25
C MET A 1 19.26 19.89 -56.72
N LEU A 2 18.96 18.82 -56.00
CA LEU A 2 19.22 17.43 -56.34
C LEU A 2 17.85 16.77 -56.57
N ASN A 3 17.61 16.25 -57.78
CA ASN A 3 16.35 15.60 -58.10
C ASN A 3 16.48 14.08 -57.86
N ALA A 4 15.74 13.56 -56.89
CA ALA A 4 15.74 12.15 -56.50
C ALA A 4 14.52 11.46 -57.13
N THR A 5 14.76 10.59 -58.13
CA THR A 5 13.72 9.84 -58.84
C THR A 5 14.16 8.40 -59.03
N GLY A 6 13.20 7.46 -59.01
CA GLY A 6 13.47 6.02 -59.16
C GLY A 6 13.19 5.23 -57.88
N ASP A 7 13.49 3.93 -57.93
CA ASP A 7 13.26 2.96 -56.85
C ASP A 7 14.56 2.44 -56.20
N GLY A 8 15.71 2.67 -56.84
CA GLY A 8 17.03 2.27 -56.36
C GLY A 8 17.71 3.29 -55.42
N ALA A 9 18.78 2.84 -54.76
CA ALA A 9 19.62 3.72 -53.95
C ALA A 9 20.41 4.71 -54.82
N THR A 10 20.33 6.00 -54.49
CA THR A 10 21.03 7.09 -55.16
C THR A 10 22.06 7.71 -54.21
N ASN A 11 23.33 7.74 -54.62
CA ASN A 11 24.41 8.31 -53.82
C ASN A 11 24.75 9.74 -54.29
N TYR A 12 24.75 10.70 -53.37
CA TYR A 12 25.25 12.05 -53.59
C TYR A 12 26.52 12.31 -52.78
N GLY A 13 27.51 12.88 -53.47
CA GLY A 13 28.84 13.15 -52.93
C GLY A 13 29.92 12.18 -53.44
N PRO A 14 31.21 12.57 -53.35
CA PRO A 14 32.31 11.80 -53.89
C PRO A 14 32.52 10.48 -53.12
N GLU A 15 33.13 9.49 -53.77
CA GLU A 15 33.50 8.23 -53.10
C GLU A 15 34.57 8.42 -52.03
N THR A 16 35.51 9.32 -52.29
CA THR A 16 36.64 9.64 -51.43
C THR A 16 36.89 11.15 -51.41
N GLY A 17 37.44 11.65 -50.31
CA GLY A 17 37.64 13.09 -50.08
C GLY A 17 36.31 13.81 -49.82
N THR A 18 36.36 15.10 -49.50
CA THR A 18 35.15 15.89 -49.18
C THR A 18 34.90 16.94 -50.27
N ARG A 19 33.65 17.12 -50.68
CA ARG A 19 33.25 18.19 -51.60
C ARG A 19 32.48 19.28 -50.85
N MET A 20 32.94 20.52 -50.98
CA MET A 20 32.21 21.69 -50.51
C MET A 20 31.08 22.06 -51.47
N ILE A 21 29.90 22.35 -50.92
CA ILE A 21 28.76 22.93 -51.62
C ILE A 21 28.43 24.25 -50.91
N THR A 22 28.64 25.37 -51.60
CA THR A 22 28.31 26.69 -51.07
C THR A 22 26.83 26.99 -51.31
N GLY A 23 26.11 27.35 -50.24
CA GLY A 23 24.69 27.69 -50.24
C GLY A 23 23.76 26.49 -50.12
N ASN A 24 22.45 26.75 -50.30
CA ASN A 24 21.39 25.81 -49.94
C ASN A 24 21.30 24.61 -50.92
N VAL A 25 20.98 23.45 -50.37
CA VAL A 25 20.74 22.19 -51.08
C VAL A 25 19.32 21.73 -50.82
N THR A 26 18.53 21.61 -51.88
CA THR A 26 17.22 20.96 -51.83
C THR A 26 17.30 19.59 -52.49
N ILE A 27 16.88 18.54 -51.79
CA ILE A 27 16.60 17.21 -52.33
C ILE A 27 15.10 17.14 -52.55
N ASN A 28 14.68 16.98 -53.80
CA ASN A 28 13.26 16.91 -54.15
C ASN A 28 13.01 15.70 -55.07
N GLY A 29 11.87 15.05 -54.93
CA GLY A 29 11.37 14.10 -55.94
C GLY A 29 10.65 12.90 -55.35
N ASN A 30 9.91 12.21 -56.21
CA ASN A 30 9.05 11.10 -55.82
C ASN A 30 9.77 9.74 -55.86
N THR A 31 11.00 9.70 -55.34
CA THR A 31 11.74 8.44 -55.19
C THR A 31 11.07 7.53 -54.16
N THR A 32 11.09 6.21 -54.40
CA THR A 32 10.77 5.19 -53.38
C THR A 32 12.02 4.52 -52.80
N GLY A 33 13.19 4.82 -53.37
CA GLY A 33 14.49 4.31 -52.94
C GLY A 33 15.18 5.20 -51.90
N THR A 34 16.38 4.79 -51.51
CA THR A 34 17.23 5.51 -50.55
C THR A 34 18.09 6.59 -51.22
N VAL A 35 18.14 7.78 -50.65
CA VAL A 35 19.05 8.87 -51.02
C VAL A 35 20.18 8.92 -49.99
N ASN A 36 21.38 8.47 -50.36
CA ASN A 36 22.54 8.50 -49.48
C ASN A 36 23.37 9.77 -49.71
N LEU A 37 23.60 10.53 -48.64
CA LEU A 37 24.44 11.72 -48.62
C LEU A 37 25.75 11.41 -47.89
N ARG A 38 26.88 11.63 -48.55
CA ARG A 38 28.21 11.34 -47.97
C ARG A 38 29.27 12.30 -48.45
N ASN A 39 30.30 12.53 -47.64
CA ASN A 39 31.50 13.27 -48.06
C ASN A 39 31.19 14.68 -48.62
N LEU A 40 30.14 15.33 -48.11
CA LEU A 40 29.74 16.68 -48.50
C LEU A 40 29.92 17.62 -47.31
N ASN A 41 30.31 18.86 -47.58
CA ASN A 41 30.24 19.96 -46.64
C ASN A 41 29.34 21.05 -47.24
N ILE A 42 28.12 21.18 -46.71
CA ILE A 42 27.09 22.11 -47.18
C ILE A 42 27.12 23.34 -46.28
N THR A 43 27.42 24.52 -46.81
CA THR A 43 27.53 25.77 -46.02
C THR A 43 26.21 26.55 -45.91
N GLY A 44 25.09 25.88 -46.05
CA GLY A 44 23.75 26.46 -46.07
C GLY A 44 22.71 25.39 -45.80
N ASP A 45 21.44 25.72 -45.99
CA ASP A 45 20.37 24.84 -45.56
C ASP A 45 20.28 23.57 -46.42
N LEU A 46 19.93 22.45 -45.79
CA LEU A 46 19.55 21.21 -46.45
C LEU A 46 18.03 21.03 -46.34
N THR A 47 17.30 21.11 -47.45
CA THR A 47 15.85 20.83 -47.49
C THR A 47 15.59 19.46 -48.12
N ILE A 48 14.77 18.63 -47.46
CA ILE A 48 14.41 17.27 -47.89
C ILE A 48 12.91 17.22 -48.16
N ASN A 49 12.56 16.95 -49.42
CA ASN A 49 11.18 16.78 -49.88
C ASN A 49 11.08 15.56 -50.79
N THR A 50 11.06 14.39 -50.18
CA THR A 50 10.94 13.09 -50.85
C THR A 50 9.89 12.23 -50.14
N PRO A 51 8.57 12.49 -50.34
CA PRO A 51 7.49 11.91 -49.54
C PRO A 51 7.45 10.37 -49.48
N ASN A 52 8.03 9.70 -50.48
CA ASN A 52 8.09 8.24 -50.55
C ASN A 52 9.51 7.68 -50.35
N GLY A 53 10.49 8.56 -50.13
CA GLY A 53 11.90 8.21 -50.08
C GLY A 53 12.41 7.99 -48.67
N HIS A 54 13.58 7.37 -48.59
CA HIS A 54 14.42 7.31 -47.39
C HIS A 54 15.67 8.15 -47.65
N VAL A 55 16.17 8.92 -46.68
CA VAL A 55 17.37 9.74 -46.78
C VAL A 55 18.34 9.34 -45.68
N THR A 56 19.58 9.08 -46.05
CA THR A 56 20.65 8.78 -45.09
C THR A 56 21.76 9.82 -45.16
N GLY A 57 22.19 10.31 -44.00
CA GLY A 57 23.38 11.15 -43.85
C GLY A 57 24.53 10.38 -43.23
N ALA A 58 25.63 10.18 -43.96
CA ALA A 58 26.82 9.52 -43.42
C ALA A 58 27.58 10.44 -42.43
N SER A 59 28.43 9.86 -41.57
CA SER A 59 29.27 10.62 -40.62
C SER A 59 30.27 11.58 -41.28
N THR A 60 30.48 11.46 -42.59
CA THR A 60 31.32 12.34 -43.40
C THR A 60 30.56 13.52 -44.02
N LEU A 61 29.26 13.62 -43.76
CA LEU A 61 28.43 14.76 -44.15
C LEU A 61 28.45 15.83 -43.05
N THR A 62 28.61 17.08 -43.45
CA THR A 62 28.44 18.25 -42.59
C THR A 62 27.46 19.21 -43.23
N ILE A 63 26.48 19.67 -42.45
CA ILE A 63 25.55 20.74 -42.80
C ILE A 63 25.80 21.88 -41.81
N ASP A 64 26.38 22.96 -42.32
CA ASP A 64 26.63 24.23 -41.63
C ASP A 64 25.49 25.21 -41.97
N GLY A 65 24.30 24.84 -41.50
CA GLY A 65 23.00 25.42 -41.83
C GLY A 65 21.86 24.52 -41.33
N GLN A 66 20.61 24.94 -41.53
CA GLN A 66 19.46 24.22 -41.00
C GLN A 66 19.12 23.00 -41.87
N THR A 67 18.79 21.87 -41.24
CA THR A 67 18.24 20.71 -41.97
C THR A 67 16.72 20.69 -41.86
N ASN A 68 16.02 20.89 -42.97
CA ASN A 68 14.56 20.93 -43.06
C ASN A 68 14.01 19.64 -43.66
N ILE A 69 13.14 18.95 -42.93
CA ILE A 69 12.47 17.71 -43.33
C ILE A 69 11.00 18.06 -43.65
N ASP A 70 10.74 18.39 -44.92
CA ASP A 70 9.42 18.82 -45.40
C ASP A 70 8.51 17.63 -45.70
N ALA A 71 9.06 16.58 -46.29
CA ALA A 71 8.33 15.35 -46.56
C ALA A 71 9.29 14.18 -46.75
N VAL A 72 9.02 13.09 -46.05
CA VAL A 72 9.77 11.83 -46.12
C VAL A 72 8.81 10.65 -45.95
N SER A 73 9.24 9.42 -46.26
CA SER A 73 8.38 8.26 -45.96
C SER A 73 8.17 8.08 -44.44
N SER A 74 7.31 7.17 -44.00
CA SER A 74 7.10 6.94 -42.57
C SER A 74 8.28 6.25 -41.85
N THR A 75 9.35 5.87 -42.56
CA THR A 75 10.56 5.18 -42.03
C THR A 75 11.84 5.71 -42.71
N SER A 76 12.27 6.95 -42.46
CA SER A 76 12.80 7.70 -43.61
C SER A 76 13.98 8.63 -43.45
N PHE A 77 14.33 9.13 -42.27
CA PHE A 77 15.54 9.95 -42.13
C PHE A 77 16.49 9.34 -41.10
N VAL A 78 17.65 8.90 -41.57
CA VAL A 78 18.72 8.34 -40.72
C VAL A 78 19.95 9.22 -40.86
N SER A 79 20.53 9.70 -39.76
CA SER A 79 21.71 10.57 -39.85
C SER A 79 22.78 10.20 -38.83
N GLN A 80 24.02 10.17 -39.31
CA GLN A 80 25.25 10.22 -38.55
C GLN A 80 26.01 11.54 -38.75
N ALA A 81 25.45 12.44 -39.56
CA ALA A 81 26.09 13.67 -40.02
C ALA A 81 26.21 14.73 -38.92
N THR A 82 27.07 15.72 -39.12
CA THR A 82 27.09 16.92 -38.26
C THR A 82 26.05 17.92 -38.75
N HIS A 83 25.12 18.32 -37.88
CA HIS A 83 24.13 19.38 -38.12
C HIS A 83 24.40 20.53 -37.13
N THR A 84 24.81 21.72 -37.61
CA THR A 84 25.20 22.83 -36.72
C THR A 84 24.03 23.66 -36.23
N ASP A 85 23.00 23.85 -37.07
CA ASP A 85 21.86 24.74 -36.80
C ASP A 85 20.56 23.95 -36.56
N GLY A 86 20.71 22.67 -36.21
CA GLY A 86 19.61 21.78 -35.87
C GLY A 86 18.85 21.18 -37.07
N ILE A 87 17.79 20.46 -36.72
CA ILE A 87 16.91 19.73 -37.63
C ILE A 87 15.48 20.21 -37.38
N VAL A 88 14.74 20.59 -38.41
CA VAL A 88 13.33 20.98 -38.33
C VAL A 88 12.48 20.03 -39.13
N ILE A 89 11.40 19.55 -38.51
CA ILE A 89 10.46 18.58 -39.09
C ILE A 89 9.13 19.29 -39.29
N THR A 90 8.71 19.43 -40.55
CA THR A 90 7.42 20.01 -40.94
C THR A 90 6.51 18.99 -41.64
N ASP A 91 6.96 17.74 -41.78
CA ASP A 91 6.21 16.66 -42.40
C ASP A 91 4.95 16.29 -41.61
N GLY A 92 3.78 16.59 -42.18
CA GLY A 92 2.46 16.27 -41.62
C GLY A 92 1.99 14.83 -41.85
N ASN A 93 2.62 14.08 -42.77
CA ASN A 93 2.21 12.71 -43.10
C ASN A 93 2.91 11.64 -42.23
N GLY A 94 3.85 12.11 -41.41
CA GLY A 94 4.56 11.35 -40.41
C GLY A 94 5.98 11.01 -40.82
N ALA A 95 6.92 11.28 -39.93
CA ALA A 95 8.35 11.08 -40.15
C ALA A 95 8.93 10.13 -39.09
N SER A 96 9.92 9.32 -39.50
CA SER A 96 10.78 8.60 -38.56
C SER A 96 12.20 9.11 -38.67
N ILE A 97 12.76 9.50 -37.54
CA ILE A 97 14.08 10.12 -37.41
C ILE A 97 14.96 9.20 -36.59
N ASP A 98 16.08 8.75 -37.15
CA ASP A 98 17.09 7.93 -36.46
C ASP A 98 18.42 8.69 -36.41
N LEU A 99 18.80 9.14 -35.22
CA LEU A 99 20.04 9.91 -35.02
C LEU A 99 21.09 9.07 -34.29
N SER A 100 22.31 9.12 -34.80
CA SER A 100 23.49 8.53 -34.18
C SER A 100 24.74 9.35 -34.51
N GLY A 101 25.89 8.98 -33.95
CA GLY A 101 27.16 9.68 -34.23
C GLY A 101 27.09 11.16 -33.87
N SER A 102 27.53 12.04 -34.77
CA SER A 102 27.47 13.49 -34.56
C SER A 102 26.07 14.09 -34.72
N ALA A 103 25.12 13.35 -35.31
CA ALA A 103 23.77 13.85 -35.49
C ALA A 103 23.00 13.88 -34.17
N SER A 104 23.38 13.03 -33.21
CA SER A 104 22.70 12.95 -31.91
C SER A 104 22.75 14.26 -31.12
N SER A 105 23.76 15.12 -31.34
CA SER A 105 23.89 16.41 -30.66
C SER A 105 23.10 17.55 -31.29
N ALA A 106 22.40 17.30 -32.39
CA ALA A 106 21.58 18.32 -33.04
C ALA A 106 20.31 18.58 -32.23
N ASP A 107 19.93 19.85 -32.10
CA ASP A 107 18.60 20.21 -31.65
C ASP A 107 17.58 19.86 -32.75
N VAL A 108 16.41 19.35 -32.34
CA VAL A 108 15.35 18.91 -33.23
C VAL A 108 14.08 19.70 -32.93
N THR A 109 13.55 20.42 -33.90
CA THR A 109 12.25 21.10 -33.80
C THR A 109 11.18 20.29 -34.53
N VAL A 110 10.16 19.86 -33.80
CA VAL A 110 8.94 19.23 -34.32
C VAL A 110 7.90 20.33 -34.55
N ASP A 111 7.80 20.82 -35.78
CA ASP A 111 6.87 21.89 -36.21
C ASP A 111 5.76 21.36 -37.12
N THR A 112 5.15 20.25 -36.71
CA THR A 112 4.10 19.53 -37.44
C THR A 112 3.01 19.06 -36.48
N ASP A 113 1.79 18.88 -36.98
CA ASP A 113 0.69 18.21 -36.27
C ASP A 113 0.63 16.69 -36.55
N GLY A 114 1.58 16.18 -37.37
CA GLY A 114 1.72 14.78 -37.71
C GLY A 114 2.34 13.90 -36.62
N THR A 115 2.60 12.64 -36.99
CA THR A 115 3.32 11.69 -36.11
C THR A 115 4.82 11.76 -36.37
N VAL A 116 5.62 12.03 -35.34
CA VAL A 116 7.08 11.97 -35.40
C VAL A 116 7.58 10.83 -34.52
N ARG A 117 8.29 9.88 -35.14
CA ARG A 117 8.86 8.73 -34.48
C ARG A 117 10.36 8.93 -34.30
N LEU A 118 10.84 8.82 -33.07
CA LEU A 118 12.23 9.08 -32.69
C LEU A 118 12.93 7.75 -32.39
N LEU A 119 14.00 7.48 -33.14
CA LEU A 119 14.87 6.32 -33.06
C LEU A 119 16.31 6.76 -32.76
N GLY A 120 17.07 5.92 -32.08
CA GLY A 120 18.48 6.21 -31.77
C GLY A 120 18.64 7.19 -30.61
N SER A 121 19.62 8.08 -30.71
CA SER A 121 20.05 8.95 -29.60
C SER A 121 19.86 10.43 -29.93
N PHE A 122 19.15 11.14 -29.05
CA PHE A 122 18.91 12.58 -29.12
C PHE A 122 19.48 13.22 -27.85
N THR A 123 20.74 13.66 -27.95
CA THR A 123 21.43 14.39 -26.88
C THR A 123 21.21 15.90 -26.95
N GLY A 124 20.83 16.42 -28.13
CA GLY A 124 20.27 17.77 -28.27
C GLY A 124 18.82 17.84 -27.77
N THR A 125 18.27 19.05 -27.72
CA THR A 125 16.89 19.27 -27.26
C THR A 125 15.91 18.93 -28.38
N VAL A 126 14.84 18.21 -28.04
CA VAL A 126 13.68 18.01 -28.93
C VAL A 126 12.59 19.01 -28.55
N THR A 127 12.39 20.05 -29.34
CA THR A 127 11.36 21.09 -29.11
C THR A 127 10.13 20.83 -29.95
N VAL A 128 8.96 20.75 -29.32
CA VAL A 128 7.66 20.55 -29.98
C VAL A 128 6.89 21.86 -30.00
N THR A 129 6.68 22.41 -31.19
CA THR A 129 6.05 23.75 -31.38
C THR A 129 4.59 23.68 -31.83
N LYS A 130 4.13 22.52 -32.32
CA LYS A 130 2.73 22.23 -32.69
C LYS A 130 2.28 20.93 -32.05
N ALA A 131 0.96 20.77 -31.90
CA ALA A 131 0.36 19.58 -31.28
C ALA A 131 0.63 18.32 -32.11
N ALA A 132 1.73 17.62 -31.80
CA ALA A 132 2.22 16.47 -32.53
C ALA A 132 1.96 15.16 -31.78
N LYS A 133 2.00 14.03 -32.50
CA LYS A 133 2.16 12.72 -31.88
C LYS A 133 3.63 12.32 -31.89
N LEU A 134 4.27 12.26 -30.73
CA LEU A 134 5.60 11.69 -30.60
C LEU A 134 5.52 10.19 -30.27
N VAL A 135 6.34 9.39 -30.95
CA VAL A 135 6.56 7.98 -30.63
C VAL A 135 8.04 7.80 -30.35
N ILE A 136 8.40 7.53 -29.10
CA ILE A 136 9.78 7.25 -28.71
C ILE A 136 9.97 5.74 -28.75
N ASP A 137 10.75 5.25 -29.70
CA ASP A 137 10.90 3.80 -29.89
C ASP A 137 11.63 3.11 -28.74
N GLU A 138 11.40 1.80 -28.61
CA GLU A 138 12.18 0.96 -27.71
C GLU A 138 13.68 1.08 -28.00
N GLY A 139 14.47 1.38 -26.97
CA GLY A 139 15.92 1.60 -27.09
C GLY A 139 16.34 3.01 -27.53
N ALA A 140 15.40 3.89 -27.90
CA ALA A 140 15.72 5.30 -28.14
C ALA A 140 16.03 6.02 -26.81
N THR A 141 16.97 6.96 -26.84
CA THR A 141 17.33 7.80 -25.69
C THR A 141 17.19 9.26 -26.05
N VAL A 142 16.38 10.00 -25.31
CA VAL A 142 16.14 11.44 -25.51
C VAL A 142 16.54 12.19 -24.25
N SER A 143 17.50 13.11 -24.36
CA SER A 143 18.00 13.88 -23.22
C SER A 143 17.00 14.92 -22.74
N SER A 144 16.33 15.63 -23.64
CA SER A 144 15.31 16.61 -23.26
C SER A 144 14.23 16.73 -24.33
N ILE A 145 12.97 16.73 -23.89
CA ILE A 145 11.82 17.12 -24.70
C ILE A 145 11.22 18.38 -24.09
N VAL A 146 11.04 19.43 -24.88
CA VAL A 146 10.33 20.65 -24.49
C VAL A 146 9.07 20.76 -25.34
N VAL A 147 7.91 20.70 -24.71
CA VAL A 147 6.61 20.95 -25.36
C VAL A 147 6.19 22.38 -25.08
N GLU A 148 6.24 23.23 -26.10
CA GLU A 148 5.93 24.66 -26.00
C GLU A 148 4.44 24.93 -25.79
N GLU A 149 4.09 26.12 -25.28
CA GLU A 149 2.70 26.53 -24.99
C GLU A 149 1.76 26.36 -26.21
N GLY A 150 2.28 26.58 -27.42
CA GLY A 150 1.56 26.42 -28.69
C GLY A 150 1.25 24.97 -29.10
N ALA A 151 1.81 23.97 -28.41
CA ALA A 151 1.71 22.55 -28.74
C ALA A 151 0.69 21.79 -27.87
N THR A 152 -0.35 22.48 -27.38
CA THR A 152 -1.42 21.87 -26.57
C THR A 152 -2.11 20.72 -27.33
N GLY A 153 -2.20 19.56 -26.68
CA GLY A 153 -2.73 18.33 -27.28
C GLY A 153 -1.66 17.39 -27.83
N THR A 154 -0.38 17.68 -27.59
CA THR A 154 0.72 16.75 -27.90
C THR A 154 0.52 15.43 -27.16
N THR A 155 0.74 14.31 -27.84
CA THR A 155 0.72 12.98 -27.23
C THR A 155 2.10 12.33 -27.36
N ILE A 156 2.63 11.77 -26.28
CA ILE A 156 3.91 11.07 -26.25
C ILE A 156 3.65 9.60 -25.89
N ASP A 157 3.95 8.72 -26.83
CA ASP A 157 4.01 7.27 -26.64
C ASP A 157 5.48 6.90 -26.38
N ASN A 158 5.85 6.79 -25.11
CA ASN A 158 7.25 6.62 -24.70
C ASN A 158 7.59 5.15 -24.44
N GLN A 159 8.17 4.47 -25.42
CA GLN A 159 8.71 3.11 -25.24
C GLN A 159 10.23 3.11 -25.02
N GLY A 160 10.88 4.27 -25.15
CA GLY A 160 12.32 4.47 -24.91
C GLY A 160 12.61 5.09 -23.55
N ASN A 161 13.70 5.87 -23.49
CA ASN A 161 14.09 6.64 -22.32
C ASN A 161 14.03 8.14 -22.61
N ILE A 162 13.34 8.90 -21.75
CA ILE A 162 13.34 10.37 -21.76
C ILE A 162 13.95 10.83 -20.44
N ALA A 163 15.10 11.50 -20.48
CA ALA A 163 15.72 11.99 -19.26
C ALA A 163 14.95 13.19 -18.68
N GLU A 164 14.54 14.14 -19.51
CA GLU A 164 13.77 15.30 -19.07
C GLU A 164 12.62 15.62 -20.03
N LEU A 165 11.42 15.84 -19.46
CA LEU A 165 10.25 16.36 -20.18
C LEU A 165 9.82 17.69 -19.55
N THR A 166 9.88 18.78 -20.31
CA THR A 166 9.31 20.08 -19.92
C THR A 166 7.98 20.30 -20.66
N ALA A 167 6.87 20.35 -19.93
CA ALA A 167 5.54 20.53 -20.51
C ALA A 167 4.93 21.92 -20.22
N ASN A 168 5.12 22.84 -21.16
CA ASN A 168 4.53 24.19 -21.12
C ASN A 168 3.11 24.23 -21.70
N ALA A 169 2.62 23.12 -22.25
CA ALA A 169 1.24 22.93 -22.74
C ALA A 169 0.70 21.56 -22.32
N THR A 170 -0.62 21.33 -22.41
CA THR A 170 -1.19 20.01 -22.09
C THR A 170 -0.65 18.90 -23.01
N VAL A 171 -0.07 17.88 -22.40
CA VAL A 171 0.53 16.69 -23.00
C VAL A 171 -0.13 15.44 -22.42
N GLU A 172 -0.40 14.46 -23.27
CA GLU A 172 -0.72 13.10 -22.83
C GLU A 172 0.54 12.24 -22.94
N VAL A 173 0.99 11.64 -21.83
CA VAL A 173 2.15 10.75 -21.80
C VAL A 173 1.70 9.34 -21.45
N THR A 174 2.12 8.38 -22.26
CA THR A 174 1.89 6.94 -22.06
C THR A 174 3.20 6.18 -22.21
N GLY A 175 3.26 4.96 -21.68
CA GLY A 175 4.48 4.15 -21.69
C GLY A 175 5.40 4.47 -20.51
N ASN A 176 6.71 4.39 -20.72
CA ASN A 176 7.74 4.60 -19.70
C ASN A 176 7.69 6.03 -19.14
N ALA A 177 7.87 6.15 -17.83
CA ALA A 177 8.06 7.44 -17.17
C ALA A 177 9.33 8.15 -17.69
N PRO A 178 9.25 9.46 -18.01
CA PRO A 178 10.44 10.29 -18.04
C PRO A 178 11.16 10.27 -16.68
N GLU A 179 12.49 10.34 -16.68
CA GLU A 179 13.29 10.36 -15.44
C GLU A 179 13.04 11.63 -14.62
N ALA A 180 12.81 12.76 -15.30
CA ALA A 180 12.38 14.03 -14.73
C ALA A 180 11.27 14.66 -15.57
N ILE A 181 10.34 15.32 -14.90
CA ILE A 181 9.26 16.08 -15.55
C ILE A 181 9.20 17.46 -14.89
N ASP A 182 9.21 18.51 -15.70
CA ASP A 182 9.07 19.91 -15.32
C ASP A 182 7.92 20.58 -16.11
N GLY A 183 7.44 21.74 -15.65
CA GLY A 183 6.36 22.53 -16.28
C GLY A 183 5.14 22.77 -15.39
N ASN A 184 4.10 23.41 -15.95
CA ASN A 184 2.88 23.75 -15.21
C ASN A 184 2.02 22.50 -14.93
N ALA A 185 1.39 22.44 -13.75
CA ALA A 185 0.89 21.19 -13.22
C ALA A 185 -0.32 20.58 -13.96
N GLU A 186 -1.12 21.43 -14.60
CA GLU A 186 -2.31 21.02 -15.34
C GLU A 186 -1.99 20.42 -16.72
N ASN A 187 -0.70 20.33 -17.07
CA ASN A 187 -0.26 20.06 -18.43
C ASN A 187 0.19 18.63 -18.71
N ILE A 188 0.20 17.71 -17.74
CA ILE A 188 0.47 16.30 -18.04
C ILE A 188 -0.77 15.47 -17.72
N SER A 189 -1.13 14.58 -18.63
CA SER A 189 -2.20 13.60 -18.47
C SER A 189 -1.72 12.24 -18.96
N GLY A 190 -2.42 11.16 -18.59
CA GLY A 190 -2.10 9.80 -19.04
C GLY A 190 -1.57 8.89 -17.93
N ALA A 191 -1.41 7.61 -18.28
CA ALA A 191 -0.93 6.57 -17.39
C ALA A 191 0.56 6.32 -17.62
N ILE A 192 1.37 6.61 -16.61
CA ILE A 192 2.82 6.47 -16.66
C ILE A 192 3.24 5.12 -16.08
N SER A 193 4.04 4.37 -16.83
CA SER A 193 4.61 3.09 -16.40
C SER A 193 5.97 3.30 -15.74
N VAL A 194 6.13 2.78 -14.53
CA VAL A 194 7.38 2.86 -13.75
C VAL A 194 8.03 1.49 -13.63
N THR A 195 9.34 1.44 -13.79
CA THR A 195 10.12 0.18 -13.89
C THR A 195 11.09 -0.02 -12.74
N ASP A 196 11.39 1.04 -11.98
CA ASP A 196 12.37 1.06 -10.90
C ASP A 196 12.01 2.10 -9.83
N GLN A 197 12.82 2.18 -8.77
CA GLN A 197 12.61 3.14 -7.68
C GLN A 197 12.67 4.59 -8.15
N SER A 198 13.59 4.93 -9.07
CA SER A 198 13.82 6.31 -9.50
C SER A 198 12.62 6.85 -10.28
N SER A 199 12.15 6.09 -11.26
CA SER A 199 10.95 6.41 -12.05
C SER A 199 9.69 6.48 -11.16
N LEU A 200 9.57 5.60 -10.16
CA LEU A 200 8.46 5.69 -9.19
C LEU A 200 8.54 6.93 -8.30
N GLU A 201 9.72 7.27 -7.76
CA GLU A 201 9.91 8.50 -6.96
C GLU A 201 9.57 9.75 -7.78
N ALA A 202 10.03 9.83 -9.04
CA ALA A 202 9.73 10.94 -9.93
C ALA A 202 8.22 11.06 -10.22
N ALA A 203 7.56 9.94 -10.50
CA ALA A 203 6.12 9.92 -10.76
C ALA A 203 5.29 10.29 -9.51
N LEU A 204 5.69 9.84 -8.33
CA LEU A 204 5.02 10.16 -7.05
C LEU A 204 5.16 11.63 -6.67
N ALA A 205 6.34 12.22 -6.89
CA ALA A 205 6.61 13.62 -6.58
C ALA A 205 5.92 14.61 -7.53
N ASN A 206 5.55 14.14 -8.73
CA ASN A 206 4.95 14.99 -9.74
C ASN A 206 3.42 15.05 -9.56
N THR A 207 2.92 16.25 -9.26
CA THR A 207 1.49 16.56 -9.10
C THR A 207 0.64 16.33 -10.35
N ASN A 208 1.28 16.20 -11.51
CA ASN A 208 0.64 16.15 -12.82
C ASN A 208 0.43 14.69 -13.25
N VAL A 209 1.15 13.78 -12.61
CA VAL A 209 1.00 12.35 -12.84
C VAL A 209 -0.20 11.86 -12.04
N THR A 210 -1.33 11.75 -12.74
CA THR A 210 -2.59 11.30 -12.14
C THR A 210 -2.68 9.78 -12.01
N THR A 211 -2.05 9.03 -12.93
CA THR A 211 -2.08 7.56 -12.94
C THR A 211 -0.67 7.00 -13.10
N ILE A 212 -0.28 6.17 -12.14
CA ILE A 212 0.98 5.43 -12.09
C ILE A 212 0.67 3.94 -12.22
N VAL A 213 1.43 3.26 -13.08
CA VAL A 213 1.31 1.82 -13.33
C VAL A 213 2.67 1.17 -13.08
N LEU A 214 2.73 0.15 -12.22
CA LEU A 214 3.97 -0.61 -12.05
C LEU A 214 4.16 -1.58 -13.21
N ALA A 215 5.26 -1.43 -13.95
CA ALA A 215 5.66 -2.38 -14.99
C ALA A 215 6.45 -3.57 -14.42
N ASN A 216 7.23 -3.32 -13.36
CA ASN A 216 8.10 -4.30 -12.69
C ASN A 216 7.85 -4.35 -11.18
N ASP A 217 8.39 -5.40 -10.55
CA ASP A 217 8.61 -5.36 -9.10
C ASP A 217 9.71 -4.33 -8.81
N ILE A 218 9.53 -3.54 -7.77
CA ILE A 218 10.42 -2.44 -7.40
C ILE A 218 10.99 -2.71 -6.00
N VAL A 219 12.30 -2.59 -5.86
CA VAL A 219 12.98 -2.57 -4.56
C VAL A 219 13.29 -1.12 -4.21
N THR A 220 12.91 -0.67 -3.02
CA THR A 220 13.14 0.70 -2.56
C THR A 220 14.04 0.75 -1.33
N ASN A 221 15.07 1.62 -1.36
CA ASN A 221 15.88 1.96 -0.19
C ASN A 221 15.45 3.27 0.49
N LYS A 222 14.27 3.81 0.13
CA LYS A 222 13.66 4.96 0.79
C LYS A 222 12.17 4.74 1.03
N GLN A 223 11.62 5.44 2.02
CA GLN A 223 10.19 5.57 2.19
C GLN A 223 9.59 6.27 0.96
N LEU A 224 8.60 5.63 0.34
CA LEU A 224 7.86 6.18 -0.78
C LEU A 224 6.70 7.02 -0.25
N LEU A 225 6.57 8.25 -0.74
CA LEU A 225 5.56 9.20 -0.31
C LEU A 225 4.60 9.50 -1.46
N VAL A 226 3.31 9.26 -1.25
CA VAL A 226 2.21 9.72 -2.11
C VAL A 226 1.69 11.02 -1.52
N THR A 227 2.01 12.14 -2.15
CA THR A 227 1.67 13.50 -1.68
C THR A 227 0.68 14.23 -2.58
N SER A 228 0.42 13.70 -3.77
CA SER A 228 -0.50 14.29 -4.75
C SER A 228 -1.93 13.82 -4.52
N GLU A 229 -2.88 14.74 -4.40
CA GLU A 229 -4.30 14.40 -4.27
C GLU A 229 -4.83 13.70 -5.52
N GLY A 230 -5.75 12.74 -5.34
CA GLY A 230 -6.41 12.04 -6.45
C GLY A 230 -5.53 11.08 -7.26
N GLN A 231 -4.25 10.92 -6.88
CA GLN A 231 -3.32 10.06 -7.60
C GLN A 231 -3.75 8.59 -7.53
N LYS A 232 -3.67 7.91 -8.67
CA LYS A 232 -4.01 6.50 -8.84
C LYS A 232 -2.76 5.68 -9.05
N ILE A 233 -2.61 4.62 -8.29
CA ILE A 233 -1.48 3.69 -8.36
C ILE A 233 -2.05 2.30 -8.64
N ASP A 234 -1.85 1.79 -9.86
CA ASP A 234 -2.16 0.41 -10.23
C ASP A 234 -0.88 -0.42 -10.18
N GLY A 235 -0.77 -1.24 -9.15
CA GLY A 235 0.35 -2.15 -8.97
C GLY A 235 0.41 -3.25 -10.02
N LYS A 236 -0.65 -3.52 -10.81
CA LYS A 236 -0.70 -4.62 -11.81
C LYS A 236 -0.26 -5.99 -11.27
N GLY A 237 -0.47 -6.24 -9.97
CA GLY A 237 -0.03 -7.45 -9.27
C GLY A 237 1.45 -7.47 -8.90
N LYS A 238 2.19 -6.37 -9.11
CA LYS A 238 3.61 -6.23 -8.78
C LYS A 238 3.82 -5.91 -7.30
N THR A 239 5.08 -6.01 -6.89
CA THR A 239 5.53 -5.84 -5.52
C THR A 239 6.46 -4.64 -5.37
N ILE A 240 6.22 -3.81 -4.36
CA ILE A 240 7.21 -2.89 -3.80
C ILE A 240 7.83 -3.57 -2.57
N SER A 241 9.14 -3.82 -2.60
CA SER A 241 9.88 -4.44 -1.50
C SER A 241 10.84 -3.45 -0.86
N ALA A 242 10.91 -3.45 0.47
CA ALA A 242 11.95 -2.71 1.18
C ALA A 242 13.34 -3.32 0.91
N ALA A 243 14.34 -2.47 0.70
CA ALA A 243 15.75 -2.86 0.71
C ALA A 243 16.26 -2.97 2.17
N THR A 244 17.36 -3.69 2.38
CA THR A 244 17.98 -3.85 3.71
C THR A 244 18.55 -2.56 4.30
N ASP A 245 18.91 -1.61 3.44
CA ASP A 245 19.50 -0.31 3.79
C ASP A 245 18.46 0.84 3.72
N MET A 246 17.17 0.49 3.79
CA MET A 246 16.09 1.45 3.65
C MET A 246 16.15 2.58 4.70
N THR A 247 15.91 3.80 4.24
CA THR A 247 15.82 5.01 5.07
C THR A 247 14.38 5.50 5.21
N TYR A 248 14.05 6.09 6.36
CA TYR A 248 12.71 6.53 6.72
C TYR A 248 12.68 8.00 7.12
N ALA A 249 11.55 8.67 6.91
CA ALA A 249 11.24 9.93 7.55
C ALA A 249 10.62 9.66 8.94
N ASN A 250 11.08 10.41 9.95
CA ASN A 250 10.44 10.37 11.27
C ASN A 250 8.99 10.90 11.18
N PRO A 251 8.04 10.36 11.97
CA PRO A 251 8.23 9.43 13.09
C PRO A 251 8.02 7.94 12.79
N ASN A 252 7.59 7.56 11.58
CA ASN A 252 7.12 6.20 11.30
C ASN A 252 7.95 5.50 10.24
N LYS A 253 8.31 4.24 10.51
CA LYS A 253 9.10 3.42 9.58
C LYS A 253 8.16 2.71 8.60
N THR A 254 7.78 3.38 7.53
CA THR A 254 6.81 2.84 6.58
C THR A 254 7.42 2.68 5.18
N VAL A 255 7.09 1.60 4.46
CA VAL A 255 7.52 1.43 3.06
C VAL A 255 6.81 2.40 2.12
N LEU A 256 5.48 2.41 2.14
CA LEU A 256 4.65 3.29 1.32
C LEU A 256 3.71 4.13 2.19
N THR A 257 3.76 5.46 2.07
CA THR A 257 2.92 6.37 2.86
C THR A 257 2.12 7.30 1.99
N VAL A 258 0.80 7.31 2.17
CA VAL A 258 -0.07 8.40 1.70
C VAL A 258 -0.05 9.51 2.75
N LEU A 259 0.44 10.68 2.37
CA LEU A 259 0.77 11.76 3.30
C LEU A 259 0.04 13.05 2.91
N ASN A 260 -0.95 13.46 3.70
CA ASN A 260 -1.75 14.66 3.46
C ASN A 260 -2.36 14.73 2.04
N ALA A 261 -2.74 13.59 1.47
CA ALA A 261 -3.20 13.49 0.09
C ALA A 261 -4.58 12.81 0.04
N ASN A 262 -5.61 13.59 -0.27
CA ASN A 262 -6.97 13.09 -0.33
C ASN A 262 -7.24 12.33 -1.63
N ASN A 263 -8.24 11.44 -1.60
CA ASN A 263 -8.78 10.74 -2.77
C ASN A 263 -7.76 9.87 -3.55
N VAL A 264 -6.66 9.46 -2.90
CA VAL A 264 -5.68 8.54 -3.50
C VAL A 264 -6.29 7.15 -3.67
N GLU A 265 -6.06 6.52 -4.83
CA GLU A 265 -6.51 5.16 -5.12
C GLU A 265 -5.28 4.25 -5.34
N ILE A 266 -5.15 3.18 -4.55
CA ILE A 266 -4.08 2.18 -4.71
C ILE A 266 -4.72 0.83 -4.96
N SER A 267 -4.32 0.15 -6.04
CA SER A 267 -4.90 -1.13 -6.42
C SER A 267 -3.88 -2.17 -6.86
N ASN A 268 -4.21 -3.45 -6.69
CA ASN A 268 -3.46 -4.60 -7.19
C ASN A 268 -1.97 -4.56 -6.85
N LEU A 269 -1.62 -4.16 -5.63
CA LEU A 269 -0.24 -3.93 -5.21
C LEU A 269 0.12 -4.83 -4.04
N THR A 270 1.33 -5.40 -4.05
CA THR A 270 1.93 -5.98 -2.85
C THR A 270 2.99 -5.03 -2.29
N VAL A 271 3.00 -4.83 -0.97
CA VAL A 271 4.09 -4.15 -0.26
C VAL A 271 4.72 -5.12 0.75
N ASP A 272 6.02 -5.40 0.59
CA ASP A 272 6.78 -6.36 1.41
C ASP A 272 7.86 -5.62 2.24
N ALA A 273 7.73 -5.68 3.57
CA ALA A 273 8.64 -5.04 4.53
C ALA A 273 9.68 -6.01 5.14
N SER A 274 9.86 -7.21 4.57
CA SER A 274 10.72 -8.27 5.15
C SER A 274 12.12 -7.85 5.53
N ASN A 275 12.75 -7.00 4.72
CA ASN A 275 14.16 -6.65 4.91
C ASN A 275 14.40 -5.59 5.97
N VAL A 276 13.34 -5.05 6.57
CA VAL A 276 13.41 -3.91 7.49
C VAL A 276 12.69 -4.15 8.82
N ASN A 277 11.91 -5.21 8.93
CA ASN A 277 11.28 -5.62 10.17
C ASN A 277 12.23 -6.49 11.01
N THR A 278 12.38 -6.18 12.31
CA THR A 278 13.16 -7.01 13.23
C THR A 278 12.25 -8.04 13.90
N PRO A 279 12.50 -9.35 13.78
CA PRO A 279 11.66 -10.35 14.42
C PRO A 279 11.59 -10.21 15.94
N SER A 280 10.41 -10.47 16.50
CA SER A 280 10.14 -10.48 17.96
C SER A 280 10.31 -9.12 18.65
N LYS A 281 10.20 -8.01 17.90
CA LYS A 281 10.42 -6.66 18.41
C LYS A 281 9.60 -5.63 17.65
N TRP A 282 8.76 -4.89 18.39
CA TRP A 282 8.06 -3.72 17.85
C TRP A 282 9.04 -2.60 17.51
N ASP A 283 9.26 -2.38 16.22
CA ASP A 283 10.09 -1.32 15.66
C ASP A 283 9.28 -0.15 15.08
N GLY A 284 7.95 -0.27 15.06
CA GLY A 284 7.03 0.66 14.43
C GLY A 284 7.08 0.58 12.91
N VAL A 285 7.37 -0.61 12.37
CA VAL A 285 7.49 -0.85 10.94
C VAL A 285 6.13 -1.19 10.35
N TYR A 286 5.70 -0.41 9.36
CA TYR A 286 4.47 -0.67 8.61
C TYR A 286 4.78 -0.91 7.13
N ALA A 287 4.07 -1.84 6.49
CA ALA A 287 4.18 -1.97 5.03
C ALA A 287 3.56 -0.73 4.36
N ALA A 288 2.36 -0.32 4.79
CA ALA A 288 1.73 0.91 4.33
C ALA A 288 1.18 1.78 5.47
N GLN A 289 1.12 3.08 5.23
CA GLN A 289 0.48 4.04 6.13
C GLN A 289 -0.36 5.04 5.34
N VAL A 290 -1.52 5.40 5.89
CA VAL A 290 -2.29 6.56 5.47
C VAL A 290 -2.30 7.57 6.61
N TYR A 291 -1.78 8.76 6.37
CA TYR A 291 -1.63 9.82 7.38
C TYR A 291 -2.39 11.08 6.97
N THR A 292 -3.25 11.56 7.86
CA THR A 292 -4.04 12.80 7.72
C THR A 292 -4.67 12.97 6.33
N SER A 293 -5.27 11.90 5.81
CA SER A 293 -5.84 11.85 4.47
C SER A 293 -7.27 11.29 4.48
N THR A 294 -8.12 11.75 3.57
CA THR A 294 -9.52 11.31 3.45
C THR A 294 -9.83 10.80 2.05
N GLY A 295 -10.83 9.92 1.93
CA GLY A 295 -11.24 9.35 0.64
C GLY A 295 -10.21 8.39 0.03
N VAL A 296 -9.23 7.93 0.79
CA VAL A 296 -8.20 7.01 0.30
C VAL A 296 -8.81 5.62 0.12
N GLN A 297 -8.55 5.01 -1.03
CA GLN A 297 -9.09 3.70 -1.41
C GLN A 297 -7.96 2.71 -1.66
N LEU A 298 -8.01 1.56 -0.99
CA LEU A 298 -7.10 0.43 -1.19
C LEU A 298 -7.90 -0.75 -1.76
N SER A 299 -7.56 -1.26 -2.94
CA SER A 299 -8.30 -2.36 -3.60
C SER A 299 -7.39 -3.50 -4.02
N ASN A 300 -7.63 -4.73 -3.53
CA ASN A 300 -6.79 -5.89 -3.80
C ASN A 300 -5.30 -5.63 -3.45
N VAL A 301 -5.05 -4.99 -2.31
CA VAL A 301 -3.71 -4.68 -1.82
C VAL A 301 -3.26 -5.76 -0.84
N THR A 302 -2.00 -6.18 -0.93
CA THR A 302 -1.36 -7.13 0.00
C THR A 302 -0.25 -6.44 0.79
N LEU A 303 -0.30 -6.50 2.12
CA LEU A 303 0.65 -5.82 3.01
C LEU A 303 1.27 -6.84 3.97
N LYS A 304 2.59 -7.06 3.90
CA LYS A 304 3.20 -8.21 4.58
C LYS A 304 4.57 -7.97 5.20
N LYS A 305 4.89 -8.82 6.19
CA LYS A 305 6.18 -8.96 6.86
C LYS A 305 6.69 -7.68 7.53
N ALA A 306 5.78 -6.88 8.06
CA ALA A 306 6.03 -5.71 8.89
C ALA A 306 5.71 -6.03 10.37
N ASP A 307 5.83 -5.04 11.27
CA ASP A 307 5.18 -5.15 12.60
C ASP A 307 3.66 -5.22 12.41
N ALA A 308 3.16 -4.36 11.51
CA ALA A 308 1.78 -4.41 11.04
C ALA A 308 1.68 -4.06 9.55
N GLY A 309 0.70 -4.64 8.86
CA GLY A 309 0.51 -4.41 7.43
C GLY A 309 0.15 -2.95 7.11
N LEU A 310 -0.87 -2.41 7.78
CA LEU A 310 -1.38 -1.05 7.54
C LEU A 310 -1.48 -0.24 8.83
N LEU A 311 -1.10 1.03 8.77
CA LEU A 311 -1.48 2.05 9.76
C LEU A 311 -2.44 3.08 9.14
N VAL A 312 -3.66 3.13 9.64
CA VAL A 312 -4.62 4.22 9.38
C VAL A 312 -4.48 5.25 10.49
N ASN A 313 -3.74 6.33 10.21
CA ASN A 313 -3.36 7.35 11.19
C ASN A 313 -4.14 8.65 10.99
N GLY A 314 -5.17 8.86 11.81
CA GLY A 314 -6.09 10.02 11.72
C GLY A 314 -6.59 10.29 10.31
N SER A 315 -6.96 9.22 9.61
CA SER A 315 -7.34 9.20 8.21
C SER A 315 -8.63 8.42 7.98
N ALA A 316 -9.33 8.68 6.89
CA ALA A 316 -10.51 7.91 6.48
C ALA A 316 -10.17 7.06 5.24
N VAL A 317 -10.11 5.74 5.42
CA VAL A 317 -9.65 4.77 4.41
C VAL A 317 -10.75 3.76 4.11
N THR A 318 -10.99 3.49 2.82
CA THR A 318 -11.80 2.34 2.37
C THR A 318 -10.88 1.25 1.84
N ALA A 319 -10.89 0.08 2.47
CA ALA A 319 -10.13 -1.09 2.04
C ALA A 319 -11.08 -2.16 1.47
N THR A 320 -10.88 -2.55 0.21
CA THR A 320 -11.65 -3.59 -0.49
C THR A 320 -10.75 -4.76 -0.81
N ASN A 321 -11.10 -5.96 -0.32
CA ASN A 321 -10.30 -7.17 -0.50
C ASN A 321 -8.83 -7.00 -0.03
N LEU A 322 -8.64 -6.45 1.16
CA LEU A 322 -7.29 -6.25 1.72
C LEU A 322 -6.72 -7.60 2.16
N THR A 323 -5.45 -7.85 1.84
CA THR A 323 -4.73 -8.99 2.40
C THR A 323 -3.60 -8.49 3.30
N THR A 324 -3.55 -8.97 4.54
CA THR A 324 -2.35 -8.86 5.37
C THR A 324 -1.79 -10.25 5.61
N SER A 325 -0.47 -10.38 5.66
CA SER A 325 0.14 -11.67 5.95
C SER A 325 1.48 -11.55 6.63
N THR A 326 1.80 -12.48 7.52
CA THR A 326 3.08 -12.65 8.20
C THR A 326 3.57 -11.36 8.88
N ASN A 327 2.66 -10.49 9.29
CA ASN A 327 2.98 -9.33 10.12
C ASN A 327 3.02 -9.77 11.59
N GLU A 328 3.93 -9.19 12.37
CA GLU A 328 4.28 -9.74 13.68
C GLU A 328 3.24 -9.49 14.77
N PHE A 329 2.64 -8.30 14.79
CA PHE A 329 1.74 -7.86 15.86
C PHE A 329 0.28 -7.78 15.42
N GLY A 330 0.03 -7.58 14.14
CA GLY A 330 -1.29 -7.71 13.54
C GLY A 330 -1.39 -7.19 12.11
N GLY A 331 -2.58 -7.29 11.52
CA GLY A 331 -2.80 -6.86 10.14
C GLY A 331 -2.90 -5.34 9.99
N VAL A 332 -3.82 -4.70 10.72
CA VAL A 332 -4.13 -3.27 10.55
C VAL A 332 -4.29 -2.56 11.89
N GLU A 333 -3.52 -1.49 12.08
CA GLU A 333 -3.75 -0.50 13.14
C GLU A 333 -4.63 0.64 12.64
N VAL A 334 -5.67 0.97 13.41
CA VAL A 334 -6.48 2.18 13.22
C VAL A 334 -6.32 3.03 14.47
N SER A 335 -5.59 4.13 14.36
CA SER A 335 -5.25 4.95 15.52
C SER A 335 -5.09 6.42 15.16
N GLN A 336 -5.27 7.29 16.14
CA GLN A 336 -4.93 8.70 16.01
C GLN A 336 -3.56 8.92 16.65
N GLY A 337 -2.56 9.28 15.85
CA GLY A 337 -1.24 9.67 16.37
C GLY A 337 -1.34 10.87 17.30
N SER A 338 -0.40 11.00 18.24
CA SER A 338 -0.48 12.01 19.31
C SER A 338 -0.50 13.47 18.82
N ALA A 339 0.00 13.73 17.61
CA ALA A 339 0.01 15.04 16.98
C ALA A 339 -1.17 15.26 16.00
N VAL A 340 -2.09 14.29 15.91
CA VAL A 340 -3.19 14.29 14.94
C VAL A 340 -4.51 14.55 15.66
N THR A 341 -5.36 15.42 15.09
CA THR A 341 -6.67 15.77 15.64
C THR A 341 -7.83 15.17 14.85
N THR A 342 -7.58 14.72 13.62
CA THR A 342 -8.56 14.06 12.75
C THR A 342 -8.79 12.62 13.20
N PRO A 343 -10.04 12.11 13.17
CA PRO A 343 -10.34 10.73 13.54
C PRO A 343 -9.73 9.74 12.55
N ALA A 344 -9.45 8.52 13.01
CA ALA A 344 -9.02 7.41 12.19
C ALA A 344 -10.21 6.47 11.93
N GLU A 345 -10.53 6.22 10.67
CA GLU A 345 -11.62 5.35 10.27
C GLU A 345 -11.17 4.40 9.16
N LEU A 346 -11.41 3.11 9.37
CA LEU A 346 -11.27 2.08 8.35
C LEU A 346 -12.64 1.55 7.97
N THR A 347 -13.07 1.80 6.74
CA THR A 347 -14.22 1.11 6.14
C THR A 347 -13.72 -0.13 5.40
N VAL A 348 -14.24 -1.31 5.77
CA VAL A 348 -13.90 -2.57 5.09
C VAL A 348 -15.00 -2.99 4.14
N ARG A 349 -14.62 -3.44 2.94
CA ARG A 349 -15.52 -3.95 1.90
C ARG A 349 -14.96 -5.23 1.27
N GLY A 350 -15.83 -6.00 0.63
CA GLY A 350 -15.45 -7.24 -0.05
C GLY A 350 -15.00 -8.33 0.94
N THR A 351 -14.02 -9.14 0.53
CA THR A 351 -13.47 -10.25 1.33
C THR A 351 -11.98 -10.05 1.56
N SER A 352 -11.63 -9.60 2.76
CA SER A 352 -10.27 -9.42 3.23
C SER A 352 -9.72 -10.73 3.80
N ASN A 353 -8.39 -10.91 3.73
CA ASN A 353 -7.71 -12.10 4.24
C ASN A 353 -6.57 -11.69 5.17
N HIS A 354 -6.42 -12.43 6.27
CA HIS A 354 -5.44 -12.16 7.32
C HIS A 354 -4.91 -13.49 7.83
N ASP A 355 -3.62 -13.55 8.18
CA ASP A 355 -3.03 -14.72 8.85
C ASP A 355 -2.48 -14.39 10.25
N GLU A 356 -2.57 -13.12 10.65
CA GLU A 356 -2.12 -12.64 11.94
C GLU A 356 -3.05 -13.08 13.08
N ASP A 357 -2.54 -13.11 14.32
CA ASP A 357 -3.40 -13.41 15.46
C ASP A 357 -4.48 -12.33 15.65
N VAL A 358 -4.08 -11.05 15.57
CA VAL A 358 -4.98 -9.88 15.57
C VAL A 358 -5.04 -9.32 14.16
N HIS A 359 -6.23 -9.31 13.55
CA HIS A 359 -6.37 -8.87 12.16
C HIS A 359 -6.41 -7.37 12.07
N LEU A 360 -7.26 -6.74 12.89
CA LEU A 360 -7.35 -5.30 13.03
C LEU A 360 -7.37 -4.93 14.51
N TRP A 361 -6.89 -3.74 14.85
CA TRP A 361 -7.16 -3.12 16.15
C TRP A 361 -7.36 -1.62 16.05
N THR A 362 -8.24 -1.11 16.90
CA THR A 362 -8.40 0.33 17.10
C THR A 362 -7.69 0.78 18.37
N VAL A 363 -7.29 2.06 18.42
CA VAL A 363 -6.69 2.68 19.61
C VAL A 363 -7.42 3.97 19.98
N GLY A 364 -8.06 3.97 21.15
CA GLY A 364 -8.74 5.13 21.71
C GLY A 364 -10.09 5.44 21.07
N ASP A 365 -10.74 6.50 21.52
CA ASP A 365 -12.13 6.82 21.15
C ASP A 365 -12.26 7.51 19.78
N ASN A 366 -11.15 7.99 19.20
CA ASN A 366 -11.10 8.62 17.88
C ASN A 366 -10.73 7.63 16.76
N ALA A 367 -10.89 6.34 17.00
CA ALA A 367 -10.60 5.28 16.03
C ALA A 367 -11.81 4.36 15.84
N SER A 368 -12.19 4.09 14.58
CA SER A 368 -13.34 3.26 14.25
C SER A 368 -13.08 2.31 13.09
N VAL A 369 -13.77 1.16 13.10
CA VAL A 369 -13.87 0.24 11.97
C VAL A 369 -15.33 0.14 11.56
N VAL A 370 -15.61 0.40 10.29
CA VAL A 370 -16.94 0.28 9.68
C VAL A 370 -16.96 -0.99 8.82
N ASP A 371 -17.65 -2.02 9.30
CA ASP A 371 -17.78 -3.33 8.65
C ASP A 371 -19.25 -3.67 8.43
N SER A 372 -19.85 -3.10 7.38
CA SER A 372 -21.26 -3.37 7.02
C SER A 372 -21.48 -4.80 6.50
N GLY A 373 -20.42 -5.46 6.06
CA GLY A 373 -20.43 -6.85 5.60
C GLY A 373 -20.39 -7.87 6.74
N THR A 374 -20.21 -7.44 7.99
CA THR A 374 -20.08 -8.31 9.18
C THR A 374 -18.99 -9.37 9.03
N GLN A 375 -17.91 -9.03 8.32
CA GLN A 375 -16.77 -9.91 8.09
C GLN A 375 -15.97 -10.14 9.38
N TYR A 376 -16.00 -9.21 10.33
CA TYR A 376 -15.26 -9.30 11.58
C TYR A 376 -16.18 -9.43 12.79
N LYS A 377 -15.63 -10.05 13.82
CA LYS A 377 -16.11 -9.97 15.20
C LYS A 377 -15.05 -9.28 16.05
N SER A 378 -15.48 -8.54 17.07
CA SER A 378 -14.58 -7.70 17.86
C SER A 378 -14.85 -7.78 19.36
N ALA A 379 -13.82 -7.45 20.14
CA ALA A 379 -13.90 -7.31 21.59
C ALA A 379 -12.83 -6.33 22.08
N ALA A 380 -13.11 -5.66 23.20
CA ALA A 380 -12.13 -4.80 23.86
C ALA A 380 -10.89 -5.61 24.26
N ASP A 381 -9.69 -5.04 24.03
CA ASP A 381 -8.47 -5.59 24.57
C ASP A 381 -8.45 -5.34 26.08
N ILE A 382 -8.20 -6.42 26.80
CA ILE A 382 -8.35 -6.42 28.24
C ILE A 382 -7.02 -6.27 29.00
N ARG A 383 -5.89 -6.19 28.30
CA ARG A 383 -4.59 -6.00 28.95
C ARG A 383 -4.54 -4.62 29.60
N SER A 384 -4.02 -4.54 30.83
CA SER A 384 -4.04 -3.32 31.64
C SER A 384 -3.35 -2.11 31.00
N ASN A 385 -2.39 -2.33 30.09
CA ASN A 385 -1.69 -1.29 29.34
C ASN A 385 -2.30 -1.01 27.95
N LYS A 386 -3.48 -1.56 27.66
CA LYS A 386 -4.19 -1.47 26.37
C LYS A 386 -5.64 -0.98 26.55
N THR A 387 -5.89 -0.20 27.59
CA THR A 387 -7.19 0.48 27.77
C THR A 387 -7.53 1.30 26.53
N GLY A 388 -8.75 1.14 26.02
CA GLY A 388 -9.23 1.81 24.80
C GLY A 388 -8.87 1.10 23.50
N PHE A 389 -8.24 -0.08 23.54
CA PHE A 389 -8.01 -0.89 22.35
C PHE A 389 -9.20 -1.82 22.09
N THR A 390 -9.55 -2.02 20.82
CA THR A 390 -10.51 -3.06 20.40
C THR A 390 -9.84 -3.92 19.35
N ASN A 391 -9.83 -5.24 19.54
CA ASN A 391 -9.25 -6.20 18.61
C ASN A 391 -10.36 -6.82 17.74
N TYR A 392 -10.04 -7.08 16.48
CA TYR A 392 -10.93 -7.67 15.48
C TYR A 392 -10.28 -8.91 14.88
N ILE A 393 -11.08 -9.95 14.65
CA ILE A 393 -10.70 -11.12 13.85
C ILE A 393 -11.84 -11.49 12.90
N LEU A 394 -11.57 -12.33 11.91
CA LEU A 394 -12.61 -12.77 10.96
C LEU A 394 -13.72 -13.50 11.73
N ALA A 395 -14.97 -13.15 11.43
CA ALA A 395 -16.15 -13.75 12.04
C ALA A 395 -16.26 -15.25 11.72
N SER A 396 -15.75 -15.66 10.56
CA SER A 396 -15.68 -17.06 10.11
C SER A 396 -14.72 -17.93 10.91
N GLU A 397 -13.78 -17.35 11.65
CA GLU A 397 -12.80 -18.12 12.41
C GLU A 397 -13.39 -18.69 13.69
N ASP A 398 -13.20 -20.00 13.90
CA ASP A 398 -13.61 -20.70 15.12
C ASP A 398 -12.56 -20.55 16.25
N ARG A 399 -12.27 -19.29 16.59
CA ARG A 399 -11.42 -18.93 17.72
C ARG A 399 -11.93 -17.66 18.41
N PHE A 400 -11.47 -17.46 19.64
CA PHE A 400 -11.74 -16.23 20.39
C PHE A 400 -10.90 -15.08 19.85
N ILE A 401 -11.43 -13.86 19.98
CA ILE A 401 -10.67 -12.64 19.72
C ILE A 401 -9.49 -12.60 20.70
N PRO A 402 -8.24 -12.41 20.22
CA PRO A 402 -7.08 -12.34 21.11
C PRO A 402 -7.24 -11.26 22.17
N HIS A 403 -6.74 -11.56 23.37
CA HIS A 403 -6.81 -10.65 24.51
C HIS A 403 -8.23 -10.21 24.87
N SER A 404 -9.23 -11.07 24.60
CA SER A 404 -10.60 -10.95 25.12
C SER A 404 -10.84 -11.90 26.30
N GLY A 405 -11.87 -11.60 27.10
CA GLY A 405 -12.33 -12.44 28.21
C GLY A 405 -13.77 -12.89 28.01
N PRO A 406 -14.26 -13.88 28.79
CA PRO A 406 -15.61 -14.36 28.65
C PRO A 406 -16.58 -13.30 29.17
N GLU A 407 -17.62 -13.00 28.39
CA GLU A 407 -18.72 -12.12 28.81
C GLU A 407 -19.72 -12.88 29.68
N ALA A 408 -20.27 -12.18 30.69
CA ALA A 408 -21.36 -12.74 31.47
C ALA A 408 -22.64 -12.84 30.62
N PRO A 409 -23.43 -13.92 30.76
CA PRO A 409 -24.74 -14.01 30.12
C PRO A 409 -25.63 -12.84 30.56
N LYS A 410 -26.26 -12.14 29.61
CA LYS A 410 -27.15 -10.98 29.89
C LYS A 410 -28.24 -11.29 30.91
N ASN A 411 -28.78 -12.52 30.87
CA ASN A 411 -29.80 -13.03 31.79
C ASN A 411 -29.24 -14.03 32.80
N GLY A 412 -27.96 -13.90 33.18
CA GLY A 412 -27.32 -14.81 34.11
C GLY A 412 -28.00 -14.81 35.48
N LEU A 413 -28.24 -16.00 36.04
CA LEU A 413 -28.98 -16.18 37.28
C LEU A 413 -28.26 -15.51 38.46
N LYS A 414 -28.97 -14.68 39.23
CA LYS A 414 -28.42 -13.99 40.42
C LYS A 414 -28.90 -14.57 41.73
N GLU A 415 -29.96 -15.36 41.74
CA GLU A 415 -30.53 -15.95 42.94
C GLU A 415 -31.10 -17.32 42.62
N LYS A 416 -30.89 -18.29 43.51
CA LYS A 416 -31.35 -19.67 43.30
C LYS A 416 -31.65 -20.33 44.64
N ALA A 417 -32.87 -20.86 44.74
CA ALA A 417 -33.21 -21.82 45.78
C ALA A 417 -32.32 -23.07 45.63
N VAL A 418 -31.69 -23.48 46.73
CA VAL A 418 -30.77 -24.61 46.82
C VAL A 418 -31.20 -25.51 47.98
N SER A 419 -31.39 -26.80 47.73
CA SER A 419 -31.73 -27.75 48.81
C SER A 419 -30.48 -28.20 49.56
N ASP A 420 -30.66 -28.64 50.81
CA ASP A 420 -29.60 -29.23 51.64
C ASP A 420 -28.39 -28.31 51.88
N VAL A 421 -28.63 -27.00 51.93
CA VAL A 421 -27.63 -25.97 52.27
C VAL A 421 -28.17 -25.05 53.36
N THR A 422 -27.41 -24.87 54.44
CA THR A 422 -27.67 -23.90 55.50
C THR A 422 -26.56 -22.86 55.57
N ALA A 423 -26.89 -21.65 56.02
CA ALA A 423 -25.94 -20.53 56.03
C ALA A 423 -24.66 -20.85 56.83
N ASN A 424 -24.78 -21.60 57.92
CA ASN A 424 -23.68 -21.90 58.85
C ASN A 424 -22.82 -23.11 58.42
N LYS A 425 -23.27 -23.91 57.46
CA LYS A 425 -22.58 -25.15 57.03
C LYS A 425 -22.18 -25.15 55.56
N ALA A 426 -22.54 -24.12 54.80
CA ALA A 426 -22.19 -23.97 53.41
C ALA A 426 -20.66 -24.00 53.18
N THR A 427 -20.23 -24.89 52.29
CA THR A 427 -18.82 -25.01 51.89
C THR A 427 -18.66 -24.87 50.38
N PHE A 428 -17.46 -24.46 49.97
CA PHE A 428 -17.11 -24.19 48.59
C PHE A 428 -15.88 -25.00 48.16
N LEU A 429 -15.90 -25.45 46.92
CA LEU A 429 -14.72 -25.92 46.21
C LEU A 429 -14.08 -24.78 45.44
N VAL A 430 -12.77 -24.63 45.64
CA VAL A 430 -11.92 -23.67 44.93
C VAL A 430 -10.89 -24.45 44.12
N ALA A 431 -10.65 -24.05 42.86
CA ALA A 431 -9.71 -24.73 41.99
C ALA A 431 -8.28 -24.65 42.57
N GLY A 432 -7.64 -25.81 42.77
CA GLY A 432 -6.27 -25.89 43.29
C GLY A 432 -6.14 -25.88 44.82
N LEU A 433 -7.24 -25.70 45.56
CA LEU A 433 -7.27 -25.86 47.01
C LEU A 433 -7.46 -27.34 47.39
N LEU A 434 -6.38 -27.95 47.88
CA LEU A 434 -6.33 -29.38 48.22
C LEU A 434 -6.09 -29.58 49.73
N ASN A 435 -6.51 -30.74 50.25
CA ASN A 435 -6.12 -31.21 51.58
C ASN A 435 -4.75 -31.92 51.54
N ASP A 436 -4.24 -32.35 52.70
CA ASP A 436 -2.96 -33.05 52.83
C ASP A 436 -2.89 -34.38 52.07
N SER A 437 -4.05 -34.92 51.67
CA SER A 437 -4.18 -36.13 50.85
C SER A 437 -4.36 -35.82 49.35
N ASN A 438 -4.07 -34.58 48.91
CA ASN A 438 -4.24 -34.09 47.54
C ASN A 438 -5.67 -34.20 46.98
N GLN A 439 -6.69 -34.24 47.84
CA GLN A 439 -8.09 -34.21 47.44
C GLN A 439 -8.63 -32.77 47.49
N GLN A 440 -9.61 -32.44 46.65
CA GLN A 440 -10.28 -31.14 46.72
C GLN A 440 -10.86 -30.92 48.12
N LYS A 441 -10.52 -29.78 48.74
CA LYS A 441 -10.90 -29.46 50.11
C LYS A 441 -12.11 -28.52 50.13
N PRO A 442 -13.32 -28.98 50.54
CA PRO A 442 -14.43 -28.10 50.89
C PRO A 442 -14.04 -27.18 52.04
N VAL A 443 -14.29 -25.88 51.89
CA VAL A 443 -14.01 -24.88 52.93
C VAL A 443 -15.15 -23.86 53.04
N PRO A 444 -15.39 -23.24 54.21
CA PRO A 444 -16.30 -22.10 54.32
C PRO A 444 -15.90 -20.95 53.40
N LEU A 445 -16.86 -20.10 53.02
CA LEU A 445 -16.60 -18.98 52.09
C LEU A 445 -15.49 -18.04 52.57
N ALA A 446 -15.42 -17.79 53.88
CA ALA A 446 -14.36 -16.97 54.48
C ALA A 446 -12.96 -17.55 54.25
N GLU A 447 -12.79 -18.86 54.40
CA GLU A 447 -11.51 -19.53 54.15
C GLU A 447 -11.21 -19.59 52.64
N ALA A 448 -12.22 -19.80 51.79
CA ALA A 448 -12.07 -19.70 50.34
C ALA A 448 -11.55 -18.31 49.93
N LYS A 449 -12.11 -17.23 50.51
CA LYS A 449 -11.64 -15.86 50.29
C LYS A 449 -10.17 -15.71 50.68
N THR A 450 -9.81 -16.05 51.91
CA THR A 450 -8.43 -15.93 52.39
C THR A 450 -7.46 -16.65 51.46
N TRP A 451 -7.79 -17.89 51.06
CA TRP A 451 -6.94 -18.66 50.15
C TRP A 451 -6.82 -18.01 48.76
N ILE A 452 -7.92 -17.54 48.17
CA ILE A 452 -7.92 -16.91 46.84
C ILE A 452 -7.07 -15.62 46.89
N ASP A 453 -7.29 -14.77 47.89
CA ASP A 453 -6.55 -13.51 48.08
C ASP A 453 -5.05 -13.77 48.24
N GLU A 454 -4.67 -14.74 49.08
CA GLU A 454 -3.27 -15.06 49.31
C GLU A 454 -2.59 -15.71 48.11
N LYS A 455 -3.29 -16.63 47.44
CA LYS A 455 -2.77 -17.41 46.30
C LYS A 455 -2.55 -16.52 45.09
N TYR A 456 -3.51 -15.64 44.78
CA TYR A 456 -3.52 -14.86 43.56
C TYR A 456 -3.21 -13.38 43.77
N LYS A 457 -3.06 -12.92 45.02
CA LYS A 457 -2.79 -11.51 45.38
C LYS A 457 -3.90 -10.58 44.86
N VAL A 458 -5.14 -10.93 45.20
CA VAL A 458 -6.38 -10.27 44.77
C VAL A 458 -7.21 -9.78 45.96
N ASN A 459 -8.25 -9.00 45.69
CA ASN A 459 -9.31 -8.69 46.65
C ASN A 459 -10.64 -9.35 46.25
N PHE A 460 -10.83 -10.60 46.67
CA PHE A 460 -12.04 -11.38 46.44
C PHE A 460 -13.19 -10.88 47.34
N ASN A 461 -14.26 -10.35 46.75
CA ASN A 461 -15.42 -9.85 47.47
C ASN A 461 -16.41 -10.98 47.81
N ALA A 462 -16.15 -11.65 48.93
CA ALA A 462 -17.03 -12.72 49.43
C ALA A 462 -18.41 -12.21 49.86
N ASP A 463 -18.54 -10.95 50.30
CA ASP A 463 -19.81 -10.38 50.77
C ASP A 463 -20.85 -10.26 49.64
N ALA A 464 -20.40 -10.24 48.38
CA ALA A 464 -21.26 -10.31 47.21
C ALA A 464 -21.93 -11.69 47.02
N ILE A 465 -21.50 -12.72 47.74
CA ILE A 465 -22.06 -14.08 47.70
C ILE A 465 -22.80 -14.33 49.01
N VAL A 466 -24.12 -14.16 48.98
CA VAL A 466 -24.99 -14.31 50.16
C VAL A 466 -25.63 -15.70 50.15
N VAL A 467 -25.30 -16.51 51.16
CA VAL A 467 -25.95 -17.80 51.39
C VAL A 467 -26.87 -17.69 52.60
N THR A 468 -28.13 -18.06 52.42
CA THR A 468 -29.10 -18.23 53.51
C THR A 468 -29.61 -19.67 53.50
N ASP A 469 -30.35 -20.06 54.53
CA ASP A 469 -30.94 -21.40 54.56
C ASP A 469 -31.82 -21.62 53.32
N GLY A 470 -31.46 -22.63 52.53
CA GLY A 470 -32.17 -22.99 51.31
C GLY A 470 -31.97 -22.07 50.10
N ASN A 471 -31.07 -21.07 50.13
CA ASN A 471 -30.93 -20.09 49.05
C ASN A 471 -29.52 -19.51 48.91
N ILE A 472 -29.16 -19.13 47.68
CA ILE A 472 -27.93 -18.38 47.38
C ILE A 472 -28.22 -17.22 46.44
N LYS A 473 -27.58 -16.08 46.69
CA LYS A 473 -27.75 -14.84 45.94
C LYS A 473 -26.41 -14.14 45.67
N ILE A 474 -26.28 -13.57 44.49
CA ILE A 474 -25.19 -12.67 44.11
C ILE A 474 -25.71 -11.24 44.14
N THR A 475 -25.15 -10.42 45.03
CA THR A 475 -25.62 -9.05 45.30
C THR A 475 -24.74 -7.97 44.65
N GLY A 476 -23.59 -8.35 44.10
CA GLY A 476 -22.66 -7.42 43.47
C GLY A 476 -21.53 -8.10 42.71
N SER A 477 -20.48 -7.34 42.42
CA SER A 477 -19.25 -7.86 41.82
C SER A 477 -18.45 -8.66 42.84
N VAL A 478 -17.98 -9.84 42.43
CA VAL A 478 -17.15 -10.73 43.28
C VAL A 478 -15.66 -10.48 43.06
N LEU A 479 -15.26 -10.12 41.83
CA LEU A 479 -13.89 -9.83 41.46
C LEU A 479 -13.87 -8.61 40.55
N SER A 480 -12.88 -7.73 40.74
CA SER A 480 -12.58 -6.70 39.74
C SER A 480 -11.99 -7.35 38.48
N THR A 481 -12.06 -6.64 37.36
CA THR A 481 -11.39 -7.05 36.11
C THR A 481 -9.89 -7.30 36.32
N GLU A 482 -9.22 -6.41 37.08
CA GLU A 482 -7.78 -6.55 37.39
C GLU A 482 -7.48 -7.85 38.15
N ASP A 483 -8.28 -8.15 39.18
CA ASP A 483 -8.07 -9.33 40.01
C ASP A 483 -8.44 -10.64 39.31
N TRP A 484 -9.44 -10.59 38.42
CA TRP A 484 -9.76 -11.72 37.55
C TRP A 484 -8.55 -12.17 36.72
N TYR A 485 -7.73 -11.24 36.23
CA TYR A 485 -6.49 -11.58 35.51
C TYR A 485 -5.46 -12.27 36.36
N LYS A 486 -5.25 -11.78 37.59
CA LYS A 486 -4.25 -12.37 38.49
C LYS A 486 -4.60 -13.84 38.77
N ILE A 487 -5.88 -14.14 38.92
CA ILE A 487 -6.37 -15.53 39.08
C ILE A 487 -6.15 -16.37 37.82
N LYS A 488 -6.37 -15.79 36.64
CA LYS A 488 -6.29 -16.48 35.35
C LYS A 488 -4.93 -16.37 34.65
N ALA A 489 -3.89 -15.90 35.35
CA ALA A 489 -2.56 -15.69 34.77
C ALA A 489 -2.01 -16.92 34.03
N ASN A 490 -2.27 -18.12 34.57
CA ASN A 490 -1.90 -19.41 33.96
C ASN A 490 -3.11 -20.34 33.74
N GLY A 491 -4.33 -19.79 33.75
CA GLY A 491 -5.57 -20.55 33.62
C GLY A 491 -6.21 -20.38 32.26
N ASP A 492 -7.15 -21.27 31.92
CA ASP A 492 -7.96 -21.12 30.71
C ASP A 492 -8.82 -19.84 30.80
N LYS A 493 -8.47 -18.84 29.99
CA LYS A 493 -9.16 -17.55 29.89
C LYS A 493 -10.47 -17.63 29.10
N LYS A 494 -10.77 -18.76 28.45
CA LYS A 494 -12.02 -18.99 27.71
C LYS A 494 -13.22 -19.25 28.63
N ILE A 495 -12.96 -19.61 29.89
CA ILE A 495 -14.00 -19.88 30.88
C ILE A 495 -13.91 -18.91 32.05
N PRO A 496 -15.05 -18.48 32.62
CA PRO A 496 -15.04 -17.67 33.83
C PRO A 496 -14.31 -18.41 34.95
N TYR A 497 -13.77 -17.66 35.92
CA TYR A 497 -13.32 -18.27 37.16
C TYR A 497 -14.54 -18.77 37.96
N ARG A 498 -14.42 -19.89 38.64
CA ARG A 498 -15.57 -20.53 39.30
C ARG A 498 -15.19 -21.07 40.67
N ILE A 499 -16.08 -20.88 41.64
CA ILE A 499 -16.13 -21.67 42.87
C ILE A 499 -17.45 -22.45 42.88
N THR A 500 -17.49 -23.60 43.56
CA THR A 500 -18.68 -24.46 43.57
C THR A 500 -19.23 -24.60 44.98
N LEU A 501 -20.49 -24.19 45.20
CA LEU A 501 -21.21 -24.44 46.45
C LEU A 501 -21.54 -25.93 46.56
N LEU A 502 -21.38 -26.48 47.77
CA LEU A 502 -21.65 -27.86 48.11
C LEU A 502 -22.82 -27.97 49.10
N LYS A 503 -23.41 -29.17 49.18
CA LYS A 503 -24.39 -29.53 50.22
C LYS A 503 -23.74 -29.47 51.61
N ASP A 504 -24.55 -29.27 52.63
CA ASP A 504 -24.14 -29.31 54.03
C ASP A 504 -23.40 -30.61 54.37
N ASP A 505 -22.46 -30.52 55.31
CA ASP A 505 -21.67 -31.64 55.81
C ASP A 505 -20.83 -32.37 54.71
N THR A 506 -20.63 -31.75 53.54
CA THR A 506 -19.69 -32.25 52.52
C THR A 506 -18.25 -32.13 53.01
N THR A 507 -17.50 -33.22 52.90
CA THR A 507 -16.09 -33.36 53.29
C THR A 507 -15.24 -33.69 52.05
N ALA A 508 -13.91 -33.63 52.19
CA ALA A 508 -13.00 -33.97 51.09
C ALA A 508 -13.21 -35.40 50.56
N GLY A 509 -13.62 -36.34 51.43
CA GLY A 509 -13.88 -37.73 51.05
C GLY A 509 -15.16 -37.97 50.25
N ASN A 510 -16.09 -37.00 50.21
CA ASN A 510 -17.38 -37.14 49.52
C ASN A 510 -17.76 -35.92 48.64
N ALA A 511 -16.82 -35.03 48.31
CA ALA A 511 -17.01 -33.88 47.41
C ALA A 511 -17.17 -34.27 45.93
N THR A 512 -18.08 -35.19 45.66
CA THR A 512 -18.39 -35.73 44.33
C THR A 512 -19.43 -34.89 43.60
N ALA A 513 -19.77 -35.23 42.36
CA ALA A 513 -20.79 -34.53 41.58
C ALA A 513 -22.16 -34.47 42.29
N ALA A 514 -22.54 -35.50 43.04
CA ALA A 514 -23.82 -35.58 43.74
C ALA A 514 -24.01 -34.57 44.89
N ASN A 515 -22.88 -34.02 45.39
CA ASN A 515 -22.87 -33.04 46.49
C ASN A 515 -22.58 -31.62 45.99
N LYS A 516 -22.36 -31.43 44.68
CA LYS A 516 -22.25 -30.09 44.08
C LYS A 516 -23.65 -29.53 43.85
N VAL A 517 -23.85 -28.28 44.27
CA VAL A 517 -25.16 -27.63 44.26
C VAL A 517 -25.24 -26.61 43.13
N ILE A 518 -24.30 -25.66 43.09
CA ILE A 518 -24.27 -24.60 42.07
C ILE A 518 -22.86 -24.02 41.95
N LYS A 519 -22.52 -23.46 40.78
CA LYS A 519 -21.26 -22.76 40.54
C LYS A 519 -21.49 -21.25 40.58
N VAL A 520 -20.65 -20.53 41.32
CA VAL A 520 -20.54 -19.07 41.20
C VAL A 520 -19.49 -18.81 40.12
N ALA A 521 -19.93 -18.33 38.95
CA ALA A 521 -19.08 -18.01 37.81
C ALA A 521 -18.81 -16.51 37.77
N MET A 522 -17.53 -16.14 37.75
CA MET A 522 -17.04 -14.76 37.81
C MET A 522 -16.39 -14.44 36.47
N TYR A 523 -16.93 -13.43 35.79
CA TYR A 523 -16.55 -13.02 34.46
C TYR A 523 -15.61 -11.81 34.51
N VAL A 524 -15.02 -11.53 33.35
CA VAL A 524 -13.95 -10.54 33.21
C VAL A 524 -14.41 -9.11 33.48
N ASP A 525 -15.68 -8.82 33.19
CA ASP A 525 -16.36 -7.54 33.42
C ASP A 525 -16.72 -7.29 34.90
N GLY A 526 -16.29 -8.20 35.78
CA GLY A 526 -16.61 -8.19 37.21
C GLY A 526 -18.02 -8.68 37.52
N THR A 527 -18.82 -9.06 36.52
CA THR A 527 -20.13 -9.66 36.72
C THR A 527 -19.95 -11.09 37.23
N ALA A 528 -20.68 -11.45 38.28
CA ALA A 528 -20.78 -12.83 38.76
C ALA A 528 -22.21 -13.37 38.59
N VAL A 529 -22.35 -14.63 38.16
CA VAL A 529 -23.65 -15.29 37.98
C VAL A 529 -23.60 -16.71 38.52
N LEU A 530 -24.78 -17.29 38.74
CA LEU A 530 -24.95 -18.67 39.19
C LEU A 530 -25.17 -19.59 37.99
N ASN A 531 -24.35 -20.63 37.88
CA ASN A 531 -24.44 -21.65 36.84
C ASN A 531 -24.76 -23.01 37.47
N ASN A 532 -25.67 -23.77 36.85
CA ASN A 532 -25.91 -25.15 37.26
C ASN A 532 -24.62 -25.99 37.15
N VAL A 533 -24.55 -27.05 37.95
CA VAL A 533 -23.36 -27.90 38.02
C VAL A 533 -23.18 -28.71 36.73
N ASP A 534 -24.29 -29.08 36.11
CA ASP A 534 -24.32 -29.66 34.76
C ASP A 534 -24.22 -28.54 33.73
N ASN A 535 -23.23 -28.65 32.84
CA ASN A 535 -22.99 -27.69 31.76
C ASN A 535 -24.07 -27.74 30.65
N SER A 536 -25.31 -28.19 30.92
CA SER A 536 -26.39 -28.01 29.95
C SER A 536 -26.70 -26.53 29.85
N VAL A 537 -26.28 -25.93 28.74
CA VAL A 537 -26.70 -24.60 28.29
C VAL A 537 -28.22 -24.55 28.43
N VAL A 538 -28.72 -23.68 29.32
CA VAL A 538 -30.15 -23.37 29.34
C VAL A 538 -30.39 -22.48 28.12
N THR A 539 -30.76 -23.10 27.01
CA THR A 539 -31.52 -22.40 25.96
C THR A 539 -32.90 -22.11 26.54
N GLN A 540 -33.19 -20.83 26.77
CA GLN A 540 -34.53 -20.29 26.65
C GLN A 540 -34.51 -19.22 25.57
#